data_AF-A0A9X6ZV19-F1
#
_entry.id   AF-A0A9X6ZV19-F1
#
_cell.length_a   1.000
_cell.length_b   1.000
_cell.length_c   1.000
_cell.angle_alpha   90.00
_cell.angle_beta   90.00
_cell.angle_gamma   90.00
#
_symmetry.space_group_name_H-M   'P 1'
#
loop_
_entity.id
_entity.type
_entity.pdbx_description
1 polymer ?
#
loop_
_entity_poly.entity_id
_entity_poly.type
_entity_poly.pdbx_seq_one_letter_code
_entity_poly.pdbx_strand_id
1 'polypeptide(L)'
;MEVHGMVSIWFGNMQTQDQLDTYIDVTYDEEGDAIPASFFVDFNIDMIDVDEDFIEKEVLEEASDDISMLLTGCSYDDKILSRIKEVVKLNKCYNSIVLIYNFQYDNSVSNFEVFDFVTATSYL
;
A
#
# COMPACT_ATOMS: atom_id res chain seq x y z
N MET A 1 1.00 7.16 -11.31
CA MET A 1 1.32 6.74 -12.68
C MET A 1 1.71 5.28 -12.70
N GLU A 2 1.13 4.52 -13.62
CA GLU A 2 1.52 3.14 -13.90
C GLU A 2 2.99 3.07 -14.36
N VAL A 3 3.80 2.29 -13.65
CA VAL A 3 5.22 2.06 -13.96
C VAL A 3 5.55 0.60 -13.69
N HIS A 4 5.67 -0.18 -14.77
CA HIS A 4 5.96 -1.61 -14.67
C HIS A 4 7.22 -1.90 -13.83
N GLY A 5 7.09 -2.79 -12.86
CA GLY A 5 8.20 -3.22 -12.00
C GLY A 5 8.53 -2.29 -10.82
N MET A 6 7.69 -1.27 -10.57
CA MET A 6 7.73 -0.42 -9.38
C MET A 6 6.58 -0.75 -8.44
N VAL A 7 6.88 -0.85 -7.15
CA VAL A 7 5.88 -1.00 -6.08
C VAL A 7 5.90 0.23 -5.21
N SER A 8 4.72 0.72 -4.88
CA SER A 8 4.51 1.77 -3.89
C SER A 8 3.99 1.16 -2.60
N ILE A 9 4.56 1.56 -1.47
CA ILE A 9 4.37 0.90 -0.17
C ILE A 9 3.84 1.92 0.83
N TRP A 10 2.75 1.55 1.50
CA TRP A 10 2.19 2.25 2.64
C TRP A 10 2.13 1.33 3.84
N PHE A 11 2.36 1.90 5.02
CA PHE A 11 2.12 1.23 6.29
C PHE A 11 1.13 2.04 7.13
N GLY A 12 0.24 1.34 7.82
CA GLY A 12 -0.76 1.96 8.66
C GLY A 12 -1.16 1.14 9.88
N ASN A 13 -2.23 1.57 10.53
CA ASN A 13 -2.79 0.88 11.69
C ASN A 13 -4.32 0.75 11.58
N MET A 14 -4.79 -0.46 11.27
CA MET A 14 -6.20 -0.82 11.16
C MET A 14 -6.59 -1.81 12.25
N GLN A 15 -7.87 -1.82 12.61
CA GLN A 15 -8.36 -2.74 13.64
C GLN A 15 -8.63 -4.14 13.09
N THR A 16 -9.08 -4.25 11.83
CA THR A 16 -9.47 -5.51 11.20
C THR A 16 -9.18 -5.49 9.70
N GLN A 17 -9.01 -6.69 9.11
CA GLN A 17 -8.89 -6.85 7.66
C GLN A 17 -10.10 -6.26 6.92
N ASP A 18 -11.33 -6.52 7.39
CA ASP A 18 -12.54 -5.97 6.76
C ASP A 18 -12.56 -4.43 6.67
N GLN A 19 -11.96 -3.73 7.65
CA GLN A 19 -11.84 -2.26 7.60
C GLN A 19 -10.84 -1.83 6.53
N LEU A 20 -9.71 -2.53 6.41
CA LEU A 20 -8.73 -2.30 5.36
C LEU A 20 -9.31 -2.58 3.98
N ASP A 21 -10.06 -3.67 3.85
CA ASP A 21 -10.72 -4.08 2.61
C ASP A 21 -11.69 -3.00 2.16
N THR A 22 -12.61 -2.60 3.04
CA THR A 22 -13.58 -1.51 2.77
C THR A 22 -12.91 -0.20 2.37
N TYR A 23 -11.72 0.11 2.91
CA TYR A 23 -11.02 1.35 2.64
C TYR A 23 -10.34 1.38 1.27
N ILE A 24 -9.94 0.22 0.74
CA ILE A 24 -9.11 0.09 -0.47
C ILE A 24 -9.86 -0.53 -1.65
N ASP A 25 -10.85 -1.39 -1.40
CA ASP A 25 -11.57 -2.07 -2.47
C ASP A 25 -12.37 -1.08 -3.31
N VAL A 26 -12.17 -1.20 -4.61
CA VAL A 26 -13.00 -0.54 -5.60
C VAL A 26 -14.37 -1.18 -5.57
N THR A 27 -15.39 -0.33 -5.57
CA THR A 27 -16.78 -0.77 -5.69
C THR A 27 -17.39 -0.18 -6.94
N TYR A 28 -18.53 -0.73 -7.37
CA TYR A 28 -19.21 -0.29 -8.58
C TYR A 28 -20.62 0.14 -8.23
N ASP A 29 -21.11 1.18 -8.90
CA ASP A 29 -22.50 1.60 -8.79
C ASP A 29 -23.45 0.68 -9.59
N GLU A 30 -24.74 1.03 -9.61
CA GLU A 30 -25.76 0.24 -10.30
C GLU A 30 -25.60 0.23 -11.84
N GLU A 31 -24.87 1.19 -12.41
CA GLU A 31 -24.57 1.28 -13.83
C GLU A 31 -23.27 0.52 -14.19
N GLY A 32 -22.54 0.04 -13.18
CA GLY A 32 -21.26 -0.65 -13.33
C GLY A 32 -20.09 0.31 -13.42
N ASP A 33 -20.27 1.59 -13.10
CA ASP A 33 -19.20 2.57 -13.06
C ASP A 33 -18.41 2.41 -11.74
N ALA A 34 -17.09 2.46 -11.86
CA ALA A 34 -16.21 2.34 -10.71
C ALA A 34 -16.31 3.58 -9.81
N ILE A 35 -16.50 3.33 -8.51
CA ILE A 35 -16.47 4.34 -7.46
C ILE A 35 -15.05 4.34 -6.88
N PRO A 36 -14.34 5.49 -6.86
CA PRO A 36 -13.02 5.57 -6.26
C PRO A 36 -13.05 5.15 -4.79
N ALA A 37 -12.21 4.17 -4.43
CA ALA A 37 -11.99 3.77 -3.04
C ALA A 37 -11.46 4.96 -2.23
N SER A 38 -11.82 5.02 -0.94
CA SER A 38 -11.40 6.12 -0.06
C SER A 38 -9.89 6.28 -0.02
N PHE A 39 -9.13 5.19 -0.02
CA PHE A 39 -7.66 5.21 -0.10
C PHE A 39 -7.15 6.01 -1.30
N PHE A 40 -7.71 5.81 -2.50
CA PHE A 40 -7.27 6.53 -3.69
C PHE A 40 -7.58 8.02 -3.62
N VAL A 41 -8.75 8.38 -3.08
CA VAL A 41 -9.13 9.78 -2.87
C VAL A 41 -8.18 10.45 -1.88
N ASP A 42 -7.92 9.81 -0.73
CA ASP A 42 -7.12 10.37 0.36
C ASP A 42 -5.66 10.56 -0.02
N PHE A 43 -5.10 9.65 -0.82
CA PHE A 43 -3.74 9.75 -1.35
C PHE A 43 -3.67 10.45 -2.71
N ASN A 44 -4.76 11.02 -3.23
CA ASN A 44 -4.79 11.69 -4.53
C ASN A 44 -4.22 10.82 -5.66
N ILE A 45 -4.61 9.54 -5.68
CA ILE A 45 -4.27 8.55 -6.69
C ILE A 45 -5.42 8.49 -7.69
N ASP A 46 -5.10 8.60 -8.98
CA ASP A 46 -6.09 8.33 -10.03
C ASP A 46 -6.26 6.83 -10.17
N MET A 47 -7.49 6.34 -10.03
CA MET A 47 -7.80 4.91 -10.10
C MET A 47 -7.47 4.33 -11.49
N ILE A 48 -7.43 5.14 -12.55
CA ILE A 48 -7.03 4.67 -13.89
C ILE A 48 -5.54 4.27 -13.98
N ASP A 49 -4.71 4.76 -13.05
CA ASP A 49 -3.28 4.43 -13.00
C ASP A 49 -3.00 3.12 -12.25
N VAL A 50 -4.00 2.52 -11.63
CA VAL A 50 -3.86 1.36 -10.73
C VAL A 50 -4.74 0.22 -11.23
N ASP A 51 -4.14 -0.96 -11.34
CA ASP A 51 -4.88 -2.22 -11.51
C ASP A 51 -5.19 -2.79 -10.12
N GLU A 52 -6.47 -3.06 -9.83
CA GLU A 52 -6.89 -3.61 -8.54
C GLU A 52 -6.31 -5.01 -8.28
N ASP A 53 -6.06 -5.79 -9.33
CA ASP A 53 -5.42 -7.11 -9.23
C ASP A 53 -3.93 -7.01 -8.81
N PHE A 54 -3.34 -5.80 -8.86
CA PHE A 54 -1.98 -5.51 -8.41
C PHE A 54 -1.91 -4.85 -7.03
N ILE A 55 -2.99 -4.92 -6.25
CA ILE A 55 -3.00 -4.44 -4.87
C ILE A 55 -2.87 -5.65 -3.92
N GLU A 56 -1.86 -5.59 -3.07
CA GLU A 56 -1.69 -6.52 -1.96
C GLU A 56 -1.85 -5.76 -0.65
N LYS A 57 -2.70 -6.27 0.24
CA LYS A 57 -3.05 -5.60 1.49
C LYS A 57 -3.32 -6.60 2.60
N GLU A 58 -2.84 -6.29 3.79
CA GLU A 58 -2.97 -7.18 4.95
C GLU A 58 -2.98 -6.39 6.26
N VAL A 59 -3.77 -6.87 7.22
CA VAL A 59 -3.71 -6.48 8.63
C VAL A 59 -3.13 -7.63 9.45
N LEU A 60 -1.92 -7.41 9.98
CA LEU A 60 -1.20 -8.33 10.84
C LEU A 60 -1.80 -8.36 12.25
N GLU A 61 -1.68 -9.52 12.91
CA GLU A 61 -2.12 -9.71 14.30
C GLU A 61 -1.34 -8.82 15.29
N GLU A 62 -0.03 -8.63 15.05
CA GLU A 62 0.84 -7.82 15.90
C GLU A 62 1.47 -6.66 15.12
N ALA A 63 1.45 -5.47 15.71
CA ALA A 63 2.11 -4.31 15.14
C ALA A 63 3.64 -4.41 15.28
N SER A 64 4.38 -3.96 14.26
CA SER A 64 5.84 -3.98 14.23
C SER A 64 6.43 -2.69 13.66
N ASP A 65 7.61 -2.32 14.11
CA ASP A 65 8.48 -1.30 13.51
C ASP A 65 9.64 -1.92 12.71
N ASP A 66 9.69 -3.25 12.59
CA ASP A 66 10.63 -3.98 11.73
C ASP A 66 10.02 -4.19 10.35
N ILE A 67 10.58 -3.49 9.35
CA ILE A 67 10.13 -3.58 7.95
C ILE A 67 10.21 -5.00 7.39
N SER A 68 11.13 -5.83 7.89
CA SER A 68 11.26 -7.23 7.47
C SER A 68 10.07 -8.04 7.95
N MET A 69 9.63 -7.83 9.20
CA MET A 69 8.44 -8.47 9.75
C MET A 69 7.18 -8.00 9.03
N LEU A 70 7.07 -6.70 8.75
CA LEU A 70 5.92 -6.13 8.04
C LEU A 70 5.78 -6.66 6.60
N LEU A 71 6.87 -6.93 5.89
CA LEU A 71 6.80 -7.37 4.49
C LEU A 71 6.94 -8.89 4.31
N THR A 72 7.11 -9.66 5.39
CA THR A 72 7.28 -11.11 5.29
C THR A 72 6.05 -11.75 4.67
N GLY A 73 6.24 -12.49 3.58
CA GLY A 73 5.14 -13.19 2.89
C GLY A 73 4.46 -12.37 1.82
N CYS A 74 4.74 -11.06 1.71
CA CYS A 74 4.28 -10.25 0.60
C CYS A 74 4.96 -10.68 -0.72
N SER A 75 4.33 -10.40 -1.84
CA SER A 75 4.92 -10.69 -3.15
C SER A 75 6.25 -9.93 -3.34
N TYR A 76 7.28 -10.64 -3.83
CA TYR A 76 8.62 -10.08 -4.05
C TYR A 76 9.31 -9.49 -2.79
N ASP A 77 8.89 -9.89 -1.58
CA ASP A 77 9.44 -9.42 -0.30
C ASP A 77 10.98 -9.38 -0.26
N ASP A 78 11.66 -10.46 -0.66
CA ASP A 78 13.12 -10.56 -0.74
C ASP A 78 13.73 -9.42 -1.58
N LYS A 79 13.12 -9.13 -2.75
CA LYS A 79 13.59 -8.11 -3.68
C LYS A 79 13.34 -6.71 -3.16
N ILE A 80 12.18 -6.49 -2.55
CA ILE A 80 11.78 -5.21 -1.96
C ILE A 80 12.67 -4.91 -0.76
N LEU A 81 12.77 -5.83 0.19
CA LEU A 81 13.58 -5.72 1.41
C LEU A 81 15.04 -5.46 1.11
N SER A 82 15.61 -6.12 0.09
CA SER A 82 17.00 -5.90 -0.33
C SER A 82 17.32 -4.45 -0.69
N ARG A 83 16.32 -3.66 -1.10
CA ARG A 83 16.46 -2.26 -1.52
C ARG A 83 16.15 -1.26 -0.42
N ILE A 84 15.19 -1.57 0.45
CA ILE A 84 14.64 -0.57 1.37
C ILE A 84 15.11 -0.73 2.82
N LYS A 85 15.50 -1.93 3.27
CA LYS A 85 15.77 -2.20 4.70
C LYS A 85 16.84 -1.31 5.34
N GLU A 86 17.86 -0.93 4.55
CA GLU A 86 18.96 -0.09 5.03
C GLU A 86 18.60 1.41 5.00
N VAL A 87 17.71 1.81 4.08
CA VAL A 87 17.39 3.20 3.77
C VAL A 87 16.16 3.70 4.53
N VAL A 88 15.13 2.88 4.60
CA VAL A 88 13.88 3.20 5.31
C VAL A 88 14.07 2.90 6.80
N LYS A 89 13.73 3.89 7.63
CA LYS A 89 13.70 3.77 9.09
C LYS A 89 12.32 4.16 9.58
N LEU A 90 11.61 3.20 10.16
CA LEU A 90 10.30 3.42 10.76
C LEU A 90 10.48 4.08 12.13
N ASN A 91 9.56 4.97 12.48
CA ASN A 91 9.58 5.72 13.74
C ASN A 91 8.39 5.38 14.67
N LYS A 92 7.54 4.45 14.24
CA LYS A 92 6.39 3.90 14.97
C LYS A 92 6.09 2.51 14.46
N CYS A 93 5.27 1.77 15.21
CA CYS A 93 4.78 0.46 14.80
C CYS A 93 3.57 0.58 13.86
N TYR A 94 3.44 -0.41 12.99
CA TYR A 94 2.35 -0.56 12.03
C TYR A 94 1.84 -1.99 12.07
N ASN A 95 0.56 -2.20 11.79
CA ASN A 95 0.01 -3.54 11.59
C ASN A 95 -0.66 -3.70 10.23
N SER A 96 -0.78 -2.64 9.44
CA SER A 96 -1.46 -2.69 8.15
C SER A 96 -0.49 -2.34 7.04
N ILE A 97 -0.60 -3.09 5.95
CA ILE A 97 0.31 -3.05 4.82
C ILE A 97 -0.52 -2.85 3.57
N VAL A 98 -0.07 -1.96 2.69
CA VAL A 98 -0.63 -1.79 1.35
C VAL A 98 0.52 -1.66 0.36
N LEU A 99 0.57 -2.58 -0.60
CA LEU A 99 1.49 -2.58 -1.72
C LEU A 99 0.68 -2.44 -3.00
N ILE A 100 1.05 -1.48 -3.84
CA ILE A 100 0.47 -1.34 -5.18
C ILE A 100 1.61 -1.58 -6.17
N TYR A 101 1.55 -2.71 -6.87
CA TYR A 101 2.53 -3.11 -7.88
C TYR A 101 2.26 -2.43 -9.24
N ASN A 102 3.29 -2.41 -10.09
CA ASN A 102 3.29 -1.68 -11.36
C ASN A 102 2.84 -0.21 -11.24
N PHE A 103 3.05 0.40 -10.08
CA PHE A 103 2.62 1.77 -9.79
C PHE A 103 3.71 2.49 -9.02
N GLN A 104 4.03 3.70 -9.48
CA GLN A 104 4.93 4.60 -8.78
C GLN A 104 4.15 5.82 -8.27
N TYR A 105 3.92 5.84 -6.96
CA TYR A 105 3.37 6.97 -6.25
C TYR A 105 4.39 8.10 -6.20
N ASP A 106 3.93 9.33 -6.39
CA ASP A 106 4.77 10.53 -6.44
C ASP A 106 4.97 11.18 -5.05
N ASN A 107 4.38 10.60 -4.00
CA ASN A 107 4.38 11.14 -2.64
C ASN A 107 3.67 12.50 -2.55
N SER A 108 2.63 12.73 -3.36
CA SER A 108 1.79 13.93 -3.29
C SER A 108 1.11 14.10 -1.93
N VAL A 109 0.77 13.01 -1.25
CA VAL A 109 0.27 12.95 0.13
C VAL A 109 1.13 11.96 0.93
N SER A 110 2.03 12.46 1.79
CA SER A 110 2.95 11.59 2.53
C SER A 110 2.30 10.83 3.69
N ASN A 111 1.22 11.34 4.25
CA ASN A 111 0.45 10.68 5.32
C ASN A 111 -1.00 11.13 5.28
N PHE A 112 -1.89 10.22 5.62
CA PHE A 112 -3.31 10.49 5.80
C PHE A 112 -3.86 9.59 6.91
N GLU A 113 -4.42 10.21 7.95
CA GLU A 113 -4.93 9.55 9.16
C GLU A 113 -4.00 8.47 9.72
N VAL A 114 -4.32 7.20 9.47
CA VAL A 114 -3.64 6.03 10.02
C VAL A 114 -2.53 5.49 9.11
N PHE A 115 -2.41 5.98 7.88
CA PHE A 115 -1.44 5.51 6.89
C PHE A 115 -0.35 6.54 6.60
N ASP A 116 0.87 6.04 6.46
CA ASP A 116 2.00 6.78 5.90
C ASP A 116 2.45 6.13 4.60
N PHE A 117 2.74 6.96 3.60
CA PHE A 117 3.52 6.52 2.46
C PHE A 117 4.97 6.32 2.90
N VAL A 118 5.50 5.13 2.64
CA VAL A 118 6.84 4.72 3.08
C VAL A 118 7.85 5.00 1.99
N THR A 119 7.63 4.40 0.81
CA THR A 119 8.53 4.53 -0.33
C THR A 119 7.93 3.93 -1.59
N ALA A 120 8.52 4.25 -2.74
CA ALA A 120 8.33 3.52 -3.98
C ALA A 120 9.68 2.97 -4.44
N THR A 121 9.74 1.69 -4.79
CA THR A 121 10.98 0.99 -5.16
C THR A 121 10.73 0.00 -6.28
N SER A 122 11.79 -0.38 -7.01
CA SER A 122 11.70 -1.46 -7.98
C SER A 122 11.67 -2.82 -7.28
N TYR A 123 10.91 -3.79 -7.81
CA TYR A 123 10.89 -5.19 -7.36
C TYR A 123 11.39 -6.19 -8.42
N LEU A 124 11.84 -5.70 -9.59
CA LEU A 124 12.44 -6.51 -10.66
C LEU A 124 13.96 -6.67 -10.51
#